data_AF-A0A3L6PK50-F1
#
_entry.id   AF-A0A3L6PK50-F1
#
_cell.length_a   1.000
_cell.length_b   1.000
_cell.length_c   1.000
_cell.angle_alpha   90.00
_cell.angle_beta   90.00
_cell.angle_gamma   90.00
#
_symmetry.space_group_name_H-M   'P 1'
#
loop_
_entity.id
_entity.type
_entity.pdbx_description
1 polymer ?
#
loop_
_entity_poly.entity_id
_entity_poly.type
_entity_poly.pdbx_seq_one_letter_code
_entity_poly.pdbx_strand_id
1 'polypeptide(L)'
;MVDLLARNGLLDEAKEMIQKMPMKPDALIWGALMAGCRFHKNVELAEYVVKHWILLEPDKSGAYVLLANIYAASGRHNSAREIRHLMREKGVDKTPGCSTVKIKGIIHQFVVGDLSHPHIKDILTKWHEIDSRIRLEEGYIPDKKEVLVDIEEQEKEDALRRHSEKLAIAFALISTSDNMPIRIVKNLRVCHDCHHVTKLISKVFDITIVKPSDFVEYALACLEQLAESGDHSARFVRDNLRVMVAGGDGTVGWVLGCLGELYVQNRGPVPPVAVIPLGTGNDLSRSFGWDGTAKGELPETVSCFDGVFYNYFSIGMDAQVAYGFHQLRDEKPFLASGPLSNKLIYAGYTCKQGWFFTQCISDPELSVRAIVALNLHNYASGRNPWGNLKPEYLEKRGFVEAHSDDGLLEIFGLKQGWHASLVMVELISAKHIAQAAAIRIEIKGGQWRDAFMQMDGEPWKQPLSSEYSTFVDIKKVPYPSLIVNGGDR
;
A
#
# COMPACT_ATOMS: atom_id res chain seq x y z
N MET A 1 12.13 17.72 8.58
CA MET A 1 13.60 17.61 8.67
C MET A 1 14.08 17.19 10.05
N VAL A 2 13.68 17.88 11.14
CA VAL A 2 14.01 17.47 12.53
C VAL A 2 13.64 16.00 12.82
N ASP A 3 12.42 15.56 12.47
CA ASP A 3 11.99 14.16 12.64
C ASP A 3 12.89 13.17 11.87
N LEU A 4 13.31 13.53 10.66
CA LEU A 4 14.19 12.71 9.81
C LEU A 4 15.56 12.53 10.48
N LEU A 5 16.20 13.62 10.88
CA LEU A 5 17.49 13.60 11.57
C LEU A 5 17.39 12.80 12.89
N ALA A 6 16.37 13.11 13.69
CA ALA A 6 16.16 12.48 14.99
C ALA A 6 15.93 10.96 14.88
N ARG A 7 15.20 10.49 13.86
CA ARG A 7 15.03 9.05 13.60
C ARG A 7 16.31 8.36 13.15
N ASN A 8 17.17 9.05 12.41
CA ASN A 8 18.47 8.53 11.97
C ASN A 8 19.56 8.56 13.05
N GLY A 9 19.26 9.01 14.27
CA GLY A 9 20.22 9.05 15.38
C GLY A 9 21.07 10.31 15.40
N LEU A 10 20.83 11.21 14.45
CA LEU A 10 21.50 12.50 14.31
C LEU A 10 20.85 13.53 15.24
N LEU A 11 20.82 13.21 16.54
CA LEU A 11 20.09 13.97 17.55
C LEU A 11 20.68 15.36 17.80
N ASP A 12 22.00 15.50 17.76
CA ASP A 12 22.68 16.77 17.94
C ASP A 12 22.43 17.71 16.76
N GLU A 13 22.44 17.18 15.54
CA GLU A 13 22.12 17.92 14.32
C GLU A 13 20.65 18.32 14.29
N ALA A 14 19.75 17.44 14.75
CA ALA A 14 18.35 17.76 14.92
C ALA A 14 18.14 18.90 15.94
N LYS A 15 18.87 18.89 17.05
CA LYS A 15 18.87 19.97 18.06
C LYS A 15 19.43 21.27 17.50
N GLU A 16 20.57 21.22 16.82
CA GLU A 16 21.21 22.38 16.21
C GLU A 16 20.29 23.02 15.14
N MET A 17 19.60 22.20 14.36
CA MET A 17 18.60 22.67 13.41
C MET A 17 17.48 23.45 14.09
N ILE A 18 16.95 22.95 15.22
CA ILE A 18 15.94 23.67 16.01
C ILE A 18 16.48 25.01 16.51
N GLN A 19 17.73 25.05 16.99
CA GLN A 19 18.36 26.26 17.52
C GLN A 19 18.62 27.33 16.44
N LYS A 20 18.85 26.90 15.19
CA LYS A 20 19.09 27.78 14.04
C LYS A 20 17.80 28.21 13.32
N MET A 21 16.61 27.77 13.78
CA MET A 21 15.36 28.14 13.13
C MET A 21 15.13 29.66 13.22
N PRO A 22 14.69 30.31 12.12
CA PRO A 22 14.39 31.74 12.13
C PRO A 22 13.08 32.08 12.88
N MET A 23 12.31 31.06 13.27
CA MET A 23 11.07 31.17 14.04
C MET A 23 11.15 30.34 15.32
N LYS A 24 10.29 30.66 16.30
CA LYS A 24 10.17 29.85 17.52
C LYS A 24 9.67 28.44 17.18
N PRO A 25 10.33 27.37 17.66
CA PRO A 25 9.87 26.00 17.45
C PRO A 25 8.58 25.75 18.23
N ASP A 26 7.63 25.10 17.56
CA ASP A 26 6.35 24.70 18.15
C ASP A 26 6.44 23.31 18.82
N ALA A 27 5.33 22.90 19.43
CA ALA A 27 5.23 21.63 20.15
C ALA A 27 5.47 20.40 19.25
N LEU A 28 5.12 20.49 17.96
CA LEU A 28 5.28 19.40 17.01
C LEU A 28 6.77 19.16 16.70
N ILE A 29 7.55 20.23 16.56
CA ILE A 29 9.00 20.17 16.35
C ILE A 29 9.70 19.57 17.57
N TRP A 30 9.36 20.01 18.78
CA TRP A 30 9.92 19.43 20.01
C TRP A 30 9.50 17.98 20.19
N GLY A 31 8.25 17.64 19.85
CA GLY A 31 7.75 16.27 19.86
C GLY A 31 8.52 15.34 18.92
N ALA A 32 8.88 15.82 17.72
CA ALA A 32 9.71 15.08 16.78
C ALA A 32 11.10 14.75 17.34
N LEU A 33 11.77 15.73 17.97
CA LEU A 33 13.07 15.49 18.60
C LEU A 33 12.94 14.54 19.81
N MET A 34 11.92 14.73 20.65
CA MET A 34 11.65 13.86 21.81
C MET A 34 11.42 12.40 21.41
N ALA A 35 10.73 12.16 20.28
CA ALA A 35 10.52 10.83 19.74
C ALA A 35 11.85 10.15 19.36
N GLY A 36 12.78 10.90 18.75
CA GLY A 36 14.15 10.44 18.48
C GLY A 36 14.95 10.17 19.75
N CYS A 37 14.87 11.07 20.75
CA CYS A 37 15.53 10.86 22.05
C CYS A 37 15.08 9.56 22.71
N ARG A 38 13.77 9.26 22.67
CA ARG A 38 13.23 7.99 23.17
C ARG A 38 13.79 6.80 22.39
N PHE A 39 13.78 6.87 21.07
CA PHE A 39 14.20 5.76 20.21
C PHE A 39 15.68 5.42 20.40
N HIS A 40 16.54 6.44 20.51
CA HIS A 40 17.98 6.29 20.71
C HIS A 40 18.40 6.31 22.19
N LYS A 41 17.45 6.27 23.12
CA LYS A 41 17.66 6.23 24.58
C LYS A 41 18.52 7.37 25.13
N ASN A 42 18.48 8.55 24.51
CA ASN A 42 19.20 9.74 24.96
C ASN A 42 18.37 10.51 26.00
N VAL A 43 18.59 10.19 27.28
CA VAL A 43 17.84 10.77 28.41
C VAL A 43 18.16 12.25 28.61
N GLU A 44 19.42 12.65 28.46
CA GLU A 44 19.86 14.03 28.68
C GLU A 44 19.21 15.00 27.70
N LEU A 45 19.17 14.63 26.41
CA LEU A 45 18.51 15.44 25.40
C LEU A 45 16.98 15.44 25.59
N ALA A 46 16.40 14.33 26.03
CA ALA A 46 14.98 14.28 26.37
C ALA A 46 14.61 15.25 27.50
N GLU A 47 15.45 15.36 28.54
CA GLU A 47 15.28 16.33 29.63
C GLU A 47 15.41 17.78 29.15
N TYR A 48 16.27 18.03 28.15
CA TYR A 48 16.36 19.35 27.52
C TYR A 48 15.09 19.67 26.71
N VAL A 49 14.63 18.74 25.88
CA VAL A 49 13.46 18.92 25.01
C VAL A 49 12.18 19.13 25.82
N VAL A 50 11.96 18.33 26.86
CA VAL A 50 10.73 18.37 27.64
C VAL A 50 10.54 19.71 28.37
N LYS A 51 11.64 20.36 28.80
CA LYS A 51 11.60 21.69 29.43
C LYS A 51 11.03 22.74 28.49
N HIS A 52 11.35 22.64 27.19
CA HIS A 52 10.83 23.56 26.17
C HIS A 52 9.40 23.19 25.77
N TRP A 53 9.10 21.89 25.63
CA TRP A 53 7.79 21.44 25.22
C TRP A 53 6.70 21.71 26.28
N ILE A 54 6.97 21.45 27.56
CA ILE A 54 6.02 21.73 28.65
C ILE A 54 5.65 23.21 28.72
N LEU A 55 6.58 24.12 28.39
CA LEU A 55 6.29 25.56 28.38
C LEU A 55 5.31 25.95 27.27
N LEU A 56 5.25 25.19 26.18
CA LEU A 56 4.33 25.42 25.07
C LEU A 56 2.94 24.82 25.31
N GLU A 57 2.90 23.65 25.96
CA GLU A 57 1.65 22.90 26.19
C GLU A 57 1.58 22.36 27.63
N PRO A 58 1.49 23.24 28.64
CA PRO A 58 1.60 22.86 30.05
C PRO A 58 0.47 21.95 30.54
N ASP A 59 -0.70 22.05 29.91
CA ASP A 59 -1.90 21.31 30.31
C ASP A 59 -2.05 19.99 29.54
N LYS A 60 -1.15 19.69 28.59
CA LYS A 60 -1.20 18.45 27.80
C LYS A 60 -0.30 17.38 28.39
N SER A 61 -0.83 16.16 28.51
CA SER A 61 -0.10 15.04 29.11
C SER A 61 1.07 14.51 28.27
N GLY A 62 1.14 14.82 26.97
CA GLY A 62 2.06 14.19 26.02
C GLY A 62 3.52 14.27 26.42
N ALA A 63 4.02 15.48 26.71
CA ALA A 63 5.41 15.72 27.09
C ALA A 63 5.78 15.03 28.41
N TYR A 64 4.90 15.12 29.41
CA TYR A 64 5.06 14.51 30.72
C TYR A 64 5.12 12.98 30.63
N VAL A 65 4.15 12.38 29.93
CA VAL A 65 4.05 10.93 29.77
C VAL A 65 5.29 10.40 29.03
N LEU A 66 5.75 11.10 27.99
CA LEU A 66 6.89 10.66 27.21
C LEU A 66 8.20 10.72 28.01
N LEU A 67 8.40 11.75 28.84
CA LEU A 67 9.55 11.83 29.74
C LEU A 67 9.50 10.76 30.83
N ALA A 68 8.35 10.56 31.47
CA ALA A 68 8.17 9.50 32.47
C ALA A 68 8.46 8.11 31.88
N ASN A 69 8.07 7.88 30.62
CA ASN A 69 8.35 6.65 29.89
C ASN A 69 9.84 6.48 29.60
N ILE A 70 10.55 7.54 29.20
CA ILE A 70 12.01 7.51 28.99
C ILE A 70 12.74 7.20 30.30
N TYR A 71 12.35 7.83 31.40
CA TYR A 71 12.90 7.53 32.72
C TYR A 71 12.64 6.09 33.16
N ALA A 72 11.41 5.58 32.98
CA ALA A 72 11.09 4.21 33.30
C ALA A 72 11.92 3.22 32.46
N ALA A 73 12.06 3.47 31.16
CA ALA A 73 12.85 2.64 30.25
C ALA A 73 14.36 2.67 30.56
N SER A 74 14.85 3.72 31.21
CA SER A 74 16.25 3.86 31.65
C SER A 74 16.48 3.42 33.10
N GLY A 75 15.51 2.77 33.75
CA GLY A 75 15.60 2.33 35.15
C GLY A 75 15.48 3.45 36.20
N ARG A 76 15.19 4.69 35.79
CA ARG A 76 15.01 5.86 36.67
C ARG A 76 13.57 5.95 37.19
N HIS A 77 13.10 4.89 37.85
CA HIS A 77 11.71 4.76 38.30
C HIS A 77 11.27 5.90 39.26
N ASN A 78 12.18 6.37 40.13
CA ASN A 78 11.92 7.51 41.01
C ASN A 78 11.63 8.80 40.22
N SER A 79 12.44 9.12 39.21
CA SER A 79 12.21 10.30 38.35
C SER A 79 10.92 10.15 37.54
N ALA A 80 10.57 8.95 37.07
CA ALA A 80 9.28 8.70 36.43
C ALA A 80 8.10 8.96 37.39
N ARG A 81 8.22 8.58 38.67
CA ARG A 81 7.21 8.83 39.70
C ARG A 81 7.06 10.31 40.03
N GLU A 82 8.16 11.06 40.08
CA GLU A 82 8.14 12.52 40.26
C GLU A 82 7.38 13.22 39.13
N ILE A 83 7.61 12.82 37.87
CA ILE A 83 6.85 13.38 36.74
C ILE A 83 5.35 13.06 36.85
N ARG A 84 4.98 11.85 37.28
CA ARG A 84 3.56 11.51 37.53
C ARG A 84 2.97 12.32 38.69
N HIS A 85 3.76 12.67 39.70
CA HIS A 85 3.33 13.55 40.79
C HIS A 85 3.07 14.96 40.28
N LEU A 86 4.00 15.51 39.50
CA LEU A 86 3.88 16.82 38.87
C LEU A 86 2.65 16.91 37.97
N MET A 87 2.33 15.85 37.21
CA MET A 87 1.10 15.78 36.42
C MET A 87 -0.15 15.93 37.29
N ARG A 88 -0.22 15.23 38.44
CA ARG A 88 -1.36 15.34 39.37
C ARG A 88 -1.46 16.72 40.01
N GLU A 89 -0.35 17.31 40.43
CA GLU A 89 -0.33 18.67 41.01
C GLU A 89 -0.83 19.72 40.01
N LYS A 90 -0.55 19.52 38.72
CA LYS A 90 -1.00 20.40 37.64
C LYS A 90 -2.39 20.05 37.09
N GLY A 91 -3.05 19.01 37.59
CA GLY A 91 -4.34 18.55 37.06
C GLY A 91 -4.26 18.01 35.63
N VAL A 92 -3.10 17.50 35.21
CA VAL A 92 -2.87 16.96 33.86
C VAL A 92 -3.12 15.46 33.86
N ASP A 93 -4.23 15.04 33.29
CA ASP A 93 -4.59 13.63 33.17
C ASP A 93 -4.07 12.99 31.88
N LYS A 94 -3.61 11.74 31.99
CA LYS A 94 -3.26 10.93 30.83
C LYS A 94 -4.54 10.35 30.21
N THR A 95 -4.73 10.56 28.90
CA THR A 95 -5.77 9.86 28.14
C THR A 95 -5.57 8.34 28.22
N PRO A 96 -6.54 7.57 28.73
CA PRO A 96 -6.44 6.12 28.78
C PRO A 96 -6.49 5.51 27.38
N GLY A 97 -5.83 4.36 27.21
CA GLY A 97 -5.95 3.59 25.98
C GLY A 97 -7.35 3.01 25.86
N CYS A 98 -7.98 3.21 24.70
CA CYS A 98 -9.34 2.82 24.43
C CYS A 98 -9.46 2.26 23.02
N SER A 99 -10.02 1.05 22.91
CA SER A 99 -10.35 0.40 21.64
C SER A 99 -11.86 0.31 21.51
N THR A 100 -12.38 0.59 20.31
CA THR A 100 -13.81 0.50 20.00
C THR A 100 -14.06 -0.44 18.84
N VAL A 101 -15.17 -1.16 18.88
CA VAL A 101 -15.61 -2.08 17.82
C VAL A 101 -17.13 -1.94 17.65
N LYS A 102 -17.59 -1.89 16.39
CA LYS A 102 -19.02 -1.81 16.07
C LYS A 102 -19.52 -3.18 15.61
N ILE A 103 -20.46 -3.76 16.35
CA ILE A 103 -21.03 -5.07 16.04
C ILE A 103 -22.55 -4.95 16.07
N LYS A 104 -23.22 -5.36 14.99
CA LYS A 104 -24.68 -5.30 14.85
C LYS A 104 -25.26 -3.90 15.17
N GLY A 105 -24.55 -2.85 14.75
CA GLY A 105 -24.96 -1.46 14.97
C GLY A 105 -24.60 -0.85 16.33
N ILE A 106 -24.13 -1.65 17.29
CA ILE A 106 -23.79 -1.21 18.64
C ILE A 106 -22.29 -0.98 18.74
N ILE A 107 -21.87 0.15 19.33
CA ILE A 107 -20.47 0.45 19.62
C ILE A 107 -20.13 -0.12 20.99
N HIS A 108 -19.13 -0.99 21.03
CA HIS A 108 -18.56 -1.52 22.25
C HIS A 108 -17.20 -0.87 22.50
N GLN A 109 -17.02 -0.35 23.71
CA GLN A 109 -15.83 0.36 24.13
C GLN A 109 -15.06 -0.47 25.16
N PHE A 110 -13.75 -0.59 24.95
CA PHE A 110 -12.84 -1.27 25.85
C PHE A 110 -11.79 -0.28 26.30
N VAL A 111 -11.79 0.06 27.58
CA VAL A 111 -10.78 0.93 28.19
C VAL A 111 -9.77 0.06 28.94
N VAL A 112 -8.48 0.38 28.86
CA VAL A 112 -7.44 -0.37 29.58
C VAL A 112 -7.75 -0.39 31.08
N GLY A 113 -7.88 -1.59 31.64
CA GLY A 113 -8.18 -1.81 33.06
C GLY A 113 -9.67 -1.82 33.42
N ASP A 114 -10.56 -1.51 32.47
CA ASP A 114 -12.00 -1.58 32.67
C ASP A 114 -12.52 -3.02 32.45
N LEU A 115 -13.27 -3.52 33.43
CA LEU A 115 -13.88 -4.85 33.43
C LEU A 115 -15.41 -4.78 33.54
N SER A 116 -16.01 -3.61 33.34
CA SER A 116 -17.46 -3.39 33.48
C SER A 116 -18.28 -3.96 32.32
N HIS A 117 -17.65 -4.41 31.23
CA HIS A 117 -18.35 -4.92 30.06
C HIS A 117 -19.22 -6.14 30.42
N PRO A 118 -20.51 -6.20 30.01
CA PRO A 118 -21.42 -7.29 30.37
C PRO A 118 -20.92 -8.70 30.01
N HIS A 119 -20.17 -8.80 28.91
CA HIS A 119 -19.59 -10.05 28.40
C HIS A 119 -18.11 -10.26 28.78
N ILE A 120 -17.59 -9.56 29.80
CA ILE A 120 -16.15 -9.57 30.11
C ILE A 120 -15.58 -10.98 30.36
N LYS A 121 -16.35 -11.87 30.98
CA LYS A 121 -15.91 -13.25 31.24
C LYS A 121 -15.64 -14.01 29.95
N ASP A 122 -16.58 -13.96 29.00
CA ASP A 122 -16.46 -14.64 27.71
C ASP A 122 -15.29 -14.06 26.90
N ILE A 123 -15.13 -12.73 26.94
CA ILE A 123 -14.02 -12.03 26.29
C ILE A 123 -12.67 -12.51 26.81
N LEU A 124 -12.52 -12.60 28.13
CA LEU A 124 -11.28 -13.08 28.75
C LEU A 124 -11.02 -14.55 28.40
N THR A 125 -12.05 -15.40 28.40
CA THR A 125 -11.93 -16.81 27.98
C THR A 125 -11.49 -16.91 26.52
N LYS A 126 -12.09 -16.14 25.60
CA LYS A 126 -11.67 -16.15 24.20
C LYS A 126 -10.25 -15.63 24.02
N TRP A 127 -9.88 -14.60 24.78
CA TRP A 127 -8.50 -14.11 24.77
C TRP A 127 -7.50 -15.19 25.22
N HIS A 128 -7.83 -15.98 26.25
CA HIS A 128 -6.99 -17.11 26.66
C HIS A 128 -6.84 -18.19 25.57
N GLU A 129 -7.91 -18.48 24.83
CA GLU A 129 -7.85 -19.38 23.67
C GLU A 129 -6.92 -18.82 22.59
N ILE A 130 -7.08 -17.54 22.22
CA ILE A 130 -6.25 -16.85 21.22
C ILE A 130 -4.78 -16.87 21.64
N ASP A 131 -4.46 -16.46 22.87
CA ASP A 131 -3.11 -16.42 23.43
C ASP A 131 -2.45 -17.80 23.41
N SER A 132 -3.18 -18.85 23.81
CA SER A 132 -2.68 -20.22 23.78
C SER A 132 -2.35 -20.67 22.35
N ARG A 133 -3.22 -20.33 21.39
CA ARG A 133 -3.08 -20.74 20.00
C ARG A 133 -1.90 -20.07 19.29
N ILE A 134 -1.76 -18.74 19.42
CA ILE A 134 -0.62 -18.01 18.83
C ILE A 134 0.72 -18.40 19.47
N ARG A 135 0.73 -18.86 20.74
CA ARG A 135 1.93 -19.42 21.38
C ARG A 135 2.31 -20.77 20.82
N LEU A 136 1.35 -21.69 20.68
CA LEU A 136 1.58 -23.05 20.21
C LEU A 136 1.92 -23.10 18.71
N GLU A 137 1.20 -22.35 17.88
CA GLU A 137 1.31 -22.42 16.41
C GLU A 137 2.40 -21.49 15.85
N GLU A 138 2.57 -20.29 16.43
CA GLU A 138 3.47 -19.26 15.89
C GLU A 138 4.63 -18.88 16.83
N GLY A 139 4.71 -19.50 18.02
CA GLY A 139 5.80 -19.24 18.98
C GLY A 139 5.77 -17.86 19.64
N TYR A 140 4.58 -17.27 19.83
CA TYR A 140 4.42 -15.97 20.49
C TYR A 140 5.05 -15.93 21.90
N ILE A 141 5.79 -14.86 22.20
CA ILE A 141 6.30 -14.55 23.54
C ILE A 141 5.95 -13.08 23.84
N PRO A 142 5.24 -12.77 24.95
CA PRO A 142 4.88 -11.40 25.30
C PRO A 142 6.08 -10.49 25.50
N ASP A 143 6.05 -9.30 24.90
CA ASP A 143 7.10 -8.30 25.07
C ASP A 143 6.86 -7.45 26.32
N LYS A 144 7.33 -7.95 27.47
CA LYS A 144 7.17 -7.30 28.79
C LYS A 144 7.75 -5.89 28.86
N LYS A 145 8.65 -5.52 27.94
CA LYS A 145 9.25 -4.17 27.86
C LYS A 145 8.23 -3.10 27.51
N GLU A 146 7.10 -3.46 26.91
CA GLU A 146 6.01 -2.53 26.60
C GLU A 146 5.25 -2.07 27.86
N VAL A 147 5.44 -2.73 29.01
CA VAL A 147 4.89 -2.31 30.30
C VAL A 147 5.92 -1.48 31.07
N LEU A 148 5.77 -0.16 30.97
CA LEU A 148 6.65 0.82 31.61
C LEU A 148 6.25 1.14 33.07
N VAL A 149 5.24 0.46 33.60
CA VAL A 149 4.87 0.54 35.01
C VAL A 149 5.80 -0.37 35.81
N ASP A 150 6.27 0.13 36.93
CA ASP A 150 7.13 -0.60 37.87
C ASP A 150 6.24 -1.52 38.72
N ILE A 151 6.05 -2.75 38.22
CA ILE A 151 5.28 -3.85 38.81
C ILE A 151 6.07 -5.14 38.62
N GLU A 152 5.70 -6.19 39.35
CA GLU A 152 6.39 -7.49 39.27
C GLU A 152 6.31 -8.08 37.85
N GLU A 153 7.34 -8.84 37.45
CA GLU A 153 7.42 -9.38 36.07
C GLU A 153 6.30 -10.36 35.70
N GLN A 154 5.65 -10.94 36.70
CA GLN A 154 4.44 -11.74 36.51
C GLN A 154 3.24 -10.84 36.24
N GLU A 155 3.11 -9.72 36.96
CA GLU A 155 2.03 -8.74 36.78
C GLU A 155 2.14 -7.96 35.46
N LYS A 156 3.35 -7.76 34.91
CA LYS A 156 3.54 -7.13 33.58
C LYS A 156 2.87 -7.92 32.46
N GLU A 157 2.95 -9.24 32.51
CA GLU A 157 2.31 -10.08 31.51
C GLU A 157 0.77 -9.98 31.61
N ASP A 158 0.23 -9.98 32.82
CA ASP A 158 -1.20 -9.80 33.04
C ASP A 158 -1.71 -8.40 32.68
N ALA A 159 -0.86 -7.37 32.80
CA ALA A 159 -1.15 -6.05 32.28
C ALA A 159 -1.24 -6.05 30.74
N LEU A 160 -0.29 -6.71 30.05
CA LEU A 160 -0.31 -6.84 28.59
C LEU A 160 -1.53 -7.60 28.07
N ARG A 161 -2.01 -8.61 28.81
CA ARG A 161 -3.22 -9.37 28.45
C ARG A 161 -4.47 -8.50 28.47
N ARG A 162 -4.48 -7.45 29.29
CA ARG A 162 -5.63 -6.53 29.50
C ARG A 162 -5.56 -5.27 28.65
N HIS A 163 -4.69 -5.23 27.64
CA HIS A 163 -4.71 -4.14 26.66
C HIS A 163 -6.03 -4.14 25.89
N SER A 164 -6.58 -2.93 25.65
CA SER A 164 -7.92 -2.79 25.08
C SER A 164 -8.07 -3.36 23.68
N GLU A 165 -6.99 -3.37 22.88
CA GLU A 165 -6.91 -3.98 21.55
C GLU A 165 -7.24 -5.47 21.61
N LYS A 166 -6.62 -6.19 22.55
CA LYS A 166 -6.77 -7.65 22.72
C LYS A 166 -8.18 -8.01 23.15
N LEU A 167 -8.74 -7.24 24.09
CA LEU A 167 -10.13 -7.40 24.53
C LEU A 167 -11.12 -7.12 23.41
N ALA A 168 -10.90 -6.07 22.62
CA ALA A 168 -11.74 -5.75 21.47
C ALA A 168 -11.69 -6.84 20.38
N ILE A 169 -10.51 -7.40 20.09
CA ILE A 169 -10.36 -8.51 19.14
C ILE A 169 -11.07 -9.76 19.64
N ALA A 170 -10.87 -10.12 20.92
CA ALA A 170 -11.52 -11.27 21.52
C ALA A 170 -13.05 -11.13 21.51
N PHE A 171 -13.58 -9.96 21.90
CA PHE A 171 -15.01 -9.69 21.82
C PHE A 171 -15.55 -9.79 20.39
N ALA A 172 -14.81 -9.24 19.43
CA ALA A 172 -15.21 -9.29 18.03
C ALA A 172 -15.32 -10.72 17.52
N LEU A 173 -14.30 -11.56 17.78
CA LEU A 173 -14.30 -12.96 17.37
C LEU A 173 -15.41 -13.81 18.02
N ILE A 174 -15.91 -13.44 19.20
CA ILE A 174 -17.07 -14.11 19.83
C ILE A 174 -18.38 -13.65 19.21
N SER A 175 -18.45 -12.38 18.81
CA SER A 175 -19.70 -11.69 18.50
C SER A 175 -20.01 -11.65 17.00
N THR A 176 -19.08 -12.11 16.16
CA THR A 176 -19.20 -12.20 14.70
C THR A 176 -19.23 -13.66 14.25
N SER A 177 -19.99 -13.96 13.18
CA SER A 177 -19.93 -15.26 12.51
C SER A 177 -18.63 -15.43 11.73
N ASP A 178 -18.26 -16.68 11.43
CA ASP A 178 -17.19 -16.99 10.50
C ASP A 178 -17.41 -16.19 9.19
N ASN A 179 -16.34 -15.57 8.69
CA ASN A 179 -16.29 -14.71 7.49
C ASN A 179 -16.76 -13.25 7.64
N MET A 180 -17.02 -12.74 8.84
CA MET A 180 -17.36 -11.33 9.04
C MET A 180 -16.14 -10.43 9.34
N PRO A 181 -16.03 -9.25 8.70
CA PRO A 181 -14.94 -8.30 8.92
C PRO A 181 -14.93 -7.74 10.34
N ILE A 182 -13.81 -7.87 11.05
CA ILE A 182 -13.57 -7.27 12.37
C ILE A 182 -12.86 -5.93 12.20
N ARG A 183 -13.49 -4.84 12.65
CA ARG A 183 -12.94 -3.47 12.58
C ARG A 183 -12.80 -2.88 13.97
N ILE A 184 -11.57 -2.54 14.36
CA ILE A 184 -11.26 -2.00 15.69
C ILE A 184 -10.56 -0.66 15.53
N VAL A 185 -11.06 0.36 16.22
CA VAL A 185 -10.48 1.71 16.25
C VAL A 185 -9.83 1.95 17.60
N LYS A 186 -8.56 2.34 17.59
CA LYS A 186 -7.77 2.67 18.79
C LYS A 186 -7.47 4.17 18.82
N ASN A 187 -7.64 4.79 19.99
CA ASN A 187 -7.38 6.23 20.20
C ASN A 187 -5.89 6.58 20.39
N LEU A 188 -5.02 5.59 20.61
CA LEU A 188 -3.58 5.72 20.82
C LEU A 188 -2.80 4.85 19.84
N ARG A 189 -1.50 5.12 19.68
CA ARG A 189 -0.61 4.23 18.93
C ARG A 189 -0.61 2.84 19.56
N VAL A 190 -0.80 1.80 18.72
CA VAL A 190 -0.72 0.40 19.14
C VAL A 190 0.72 0.06 19.57
N CYS A 191 0.85 -0.61 20.72
CA CYS A 191 2.14 -1.03 21.25
C CYS A 191 2.76 -2.16 20.41
N HIS A 192 4.08 -2.37 20.53
CA HIS A 192 4.78 -3.36 19.69
C HIS A 192 4.21 -4.78 19.87
N ASP A 193 3.95 -5.17 21.13
CA ASP A 193 3.34 -6.45 21.48
C ASP A 193 1.95 -6.62 20.86
N CYS A 194 1.06 -5.64 21.00
CA CYS A 194 -0.30 -5.73 20.45
C CYS A 194 -0.31 -5.75 18.92
N HIS A 195 0.60 -5.02 18.28
CA HIS A 195 0.78 -5.08 16.82
C HIS A 195 1.25 -6.47 16.38
N HIS A 196 2.23 -7.04 17.09
CA HIS A 196 2.74 -8.39 16.82
C HIS A 196 1.62 -9.43 16.98
N VAL A 197 0.89 -9.40 18.09
CA VAL A 197 -0.27 -10.24 18.36
C VAL A 197 -1.31 -10.14 17.24
N THR A 198 -1.65 -8.94 16.79
CA THR A 198 -2.65 -8.74 15.72
C THR A 198 -2.22 -9.45 14.43
N LYS A 199 -0.93 -9.37 14.08
CA LYS A 199 -0.37 -10.09 12.93
C LYS A 199 -0.44 -11.61 13.10
N LEU A 200 -0.16 -12.13 14.29
CA LEU A 200 -0.24 -13.57 14.55
C LEU A 200 -1.69 -14.07 14.50
N ILE A 201 -2.63 -13.29 15.06
CA ILE A 201 -4.06 -13.59 14.98
C ILE A 201 -4.50 -13.67 13.52
N SER A 202 -4.06 -12.77 12.63
CA SER A 202 -4.43 -12.83 11.20
C SER A 202 -3.89 -14.06 10.45
N LYS A 203 -2.87 -14.75 10.98
CA LYS A 203 -2.34 -15.98 10.40
C LYS A 203 -3.04 -17.23 10.92
N VAL A 204 -3.44 -17.20 12.20
CA VAL A 204 -4.05 -18.32 12.92
C VAL A 204 -5.58 -18.31 12.77
N PHE A 205 -6.16 -17.13 12.60
CA PHE A 205 -7.56 -16.88 12.29
C PHE A 205 -7.61 -16.23 10.90
N ASP A 206 -8.00 -17.04 9.90
CA ASP A 206 -8.05 -16.65 8.50
C ASP A 206 -9.11 -15.55 8.28
N ILE A 207 -8.66 -14.31 8.04
CA ILE A 207 -9.49 -13.11 7.84
C ILE A 207 -9.40 -12.59 6.39
N THR A 208 -9.09 -13.45 5.42
CA THR A 208 -8.87 -13.15 3.99
C THR A 208 -10.08 -12.57 3.22
N ILE A 209 -11.10 -12.06 3.89
CA ILE A 209 -12.43 -11.78 3.32
C ILE A 209 -12.75 -10.28 3.20
N VAL A 210 -11.97 -9.37 3.84
CA VAL A 210 -12.30 -7.94 3.86
C VAL A 210 -11.65 -7.18 2.72
N LYS A 211 -12.49 -6.58 1.87
CA LYS A 211 -12.08 -5.74 0.75
C LYS A 211 -11.72 -4.32 1.23
N PRO A 212 -10.56 -3.74 0.86
CA PRO A 212 -10.25 -2.31 1.01
C PRO A 212 -11.37 -1.32 0.69
N SER A 213 -12.27 -1.63 -0.24
CA SER A 213 -13.51 -0.87 -0.48
C SER A 213 -14.32 -0.67 0.80
N ASP A 214 -14.55 -1.77 1.50
CA ASP A 214 -15.41 -1.82 2.67
C ASP A 214 -14.70 -1.19 3.89
N PHE A 215 -13.39 -0.98 3.83
CA PHE A 215 -12.63 -0.23 4.83
C PHE A 215 -12.70 1.27 4.55
N VAL A 216 -12.46 1.69 3.31
CA VAL A 216 -12.45 3.10 2.89
C VAL A 216 -13.84 3.72 3.04
N GLU A 217 -14.89 3.06 2.53
CA GLU A 217 -16.26 3.55 2.63
C GLU A 217 -16.71 3.70 4.10
N TYR A 218 -16.41 2.70 4.93
CA TYR A 218 -16.83 2.67 6.32
C TYR A 218 -16.06 3.65 7.20
N ALA A 219 -14.74 3.78 7.00
CA ALA A 219 -13.92 4.73 7.75
C ALA A 219 -14.34 6.18 7.45
N LEU A 220 -14.61 6.49 6.17
CA LEU A 220 -15.10 7.79 5.76
C LEU A 220 -16.51 8.06 6.29
N ALA A 221 -17.42 7.09 6.22
CA ALA A 221 -18.76 7.21 6.79
C ALA A 221 -18.72 7.47 8.31
N CYS A 222 -17.82 6.82 9.05
CA CYS A 222 -17.65 7.09 10.48
C CYS A 222 -17.15 8.51 10.76
N LEU A 223 -16.15 8.98 10.00
CA LEU A 223 -15.60 10.33 10.15
C LEU A 223 -16.65 11.39 9.81
N GLU A 224 -17.42 11.19 8.75
CA GLU A 224 -18.50 12.08 8.33
C GLU A 224 -19.61 12.13 9.38
N GLN A 225 -20.06 10.97 9.88
CA GLN A 225 -21.09 10.91 10.91
C GLN A 225 -20.65 11.58 12.22
N LEU A 226 -19.40 11.39 12.64
CA LEU A 226 -18.86 12.08 13.82
C LEU A 226 -18.76 13.59 13.57
N ALA A 227 -18.31 14.00 12.39
CA ALA A 227 -18.25 15.41 12.00
C ALA A 227 -19.65 16.06 11.96
N GLU A 228 -20.68 15.34 11.53
CA GLU A 228 -22.09 15.78 11.55
C GLU A 228 -22.63 15.90 12.97
N SER A 229 -22.21 15.01 13.87
CA SER A 229 -22.56 15.06 15.30
C SER A 229 -21.86 16.18 16.09
N GLY A 230 -21.00 16.97 15.43
CA GLY A 230 -20.30 18.12 16.02
C GLY A 230 -18.86 17.85 16.43
N ASP A 231 -18.28 16.69 16.11
CA ASP A 231 -16.88 16.40 16.40
C ASP A 231 -15.95 17.19 15.47
N HIS A 232 -15.32 18.23 16.02
CA HIS A 232 -14.38 19.08 15.30
C HIS A 232 -13.13 18.34 14.82
N SER A 233 -12.68 17.31 15.55
CA SER A 233 -11.51 16.54 15.17
C SER A 233 -11.83 15.63 14.00
N ALA A 234 -13.00 14.98 14.00
CA ALA A 234 -13.46 14.17 12.89
C ALA A 234 -13.64 14.99 11.61
N ARG A 235 -14.21 16.20 11.72
CA ARG A 235 -14.33 17.14 10.59
C ARG A 235 -12.96 17.56 10.04
N PHE A 236 -12.06 17.97 10.92
CA PHE A 236 -10.70 18.35 10.54
C PHE A 236 -9.95 17.20 9.86
N VAL A 237 -10.05 15.99 10.41
CA VAL A 237 -9.42 14.78 9.84
C VAL A 237 -10.04 14.44 8.48
N ARG A 238 -11.36 14.53 8.32
CA ARG A 238 -12.06 14.26 7.05
C ARG A 238 -11.62 15.21 5.93
N ASP A 239 -11.40 16.47 6.26
CA ASP A 239 -10.99 17.52 5.31
C ASP A 239 -9.49 17.43 4.94
N ASN A 240 -8.66 16.89 5.84
CA ASN A 240 -7.19 16.86 5.68
C ASN A 240 -6.64 15.45 5.49
N LEU A 241 -7.49 14.44 5.32
CA LEU A 241 -7.08 13.05 5.18
C LEU A 241 -6.21 12.88 3.93
N ARG A 242 -5.08 12.20 4.08
CA ARG A 242 -4.23 11.75 2.98
C ARG A 242 -4.12 10.24 3.04
N VAL A 243 -4.23 9.59 1.89
CA VAL A 243 -4.14 8.14 1.78
C VAL A 243 -2.77 7.81 1.21
N MET A 244 -2.08 6.87 1.84
CA MET A 244 -0.81 6.34 1.33
C MET A 244 -1.01 4.85 1.05
N VAL A 245 -0.84 4.45 -0.21
CA VAL A 245 -1.03 3.06 -0.64
C VAL A 245 0.33 2.45 -0.91
N ALA A 246 0.69 1.44 -0.11
CA ALA A 246 1.96 0.75 -0.23
C ALA A 246 1.70 -0.69 -0.69
N GLY A 247 1.87 -0.97 -1.98
CA GLY A 247 1.50 -2.26 -2.57
C GLY A 247 1.73 -2.33 -4.08
N GLY A 248 1.44 -3.49 -4.67
CA GLY A 248 1.45 -3.70 -6.13
C GLY A 248 0.29 -2.97 -6.82
N ASP A 249 0.29 -3.02 -8.14
CA ASP A 249 -0.73 -2.45 -9.04
C ASP A 249 -2.16 -2.86 -8.66
N GLY A 250 -2.39 -4.11 -8.26
CA GLY A 250 -3.71 -4.57 -7.77
C GLY A 250 -4.17 -3.86 -6.49
N THR A 251 -3.26 -3.64 -5.54
CA THR A 251 -3.57 -2.92 -4.29
C THR A 251 -3.83 -1.43 -4.55
N VAL A 252 -3.05 -0.84 -5.46
CA VAL A 252 -3.17 0.57 -5.86
C VAL A 252 -4.47 0.81 -6.62
N GLY A 253 -4.75 0.03 -7.66
CA GLY A 253 -5.97 0.14 -8.45
C GLY A 253 -7.23 -0.06 -7.61
N TRP A 254 -7.18 -1.00 -6.66
CA TRP A 254 -8.28 -1.23 -5.75
C TRP A 254 -8.60 0.00 -4.90
N VAL A 255 -7.61 0.56 -4.19
CA VAL A 255 -7.84 1.72 -3.31
C VAL A 255 -8.29 2.95 -4.11
N LEU A 256 -7.71 3.18 -5.30
CA LEU A 256 -8.10 4.28 -6.17
C LEU A 256 -9.52 4.13 -6.71
N GLY A 257 -9.95 2.91 -7.06
CA GLY A 257 -11.34 2.63 -7.44
C GLY A 257 -12.33 2.99 -6.32
N CYS A 258 -12.02 2.60 -5.08
CA CYS A 258 -12.86 2.90 -3.91
C CYS A 258 -12.96 4.41 -3.64
N LEU A 259 -11.85 5.14 -3.80
CA LEU A 259 -11.84 6.60 -3.63
C LEU A 259 -12.53 7.32 -4.80
N GLY A 260 -12.50 6.74 -6.00
CA GLY A 260 -13.22 7.23 -7.17
C GLY A 260 -14.74 7.19 -6.99
N GLU A 261 -15.28 6.22 -6.26
CA GLU A 261 -16.71 6.13 -5.95
C GLU A 261 -17.20 7.34 -5.14
N LEU A 262 -16.37 7.91 -4.26
CA LEU A 262 -16.70 9.14 -3.52
C LEU A 262 -16.94 10.31 -4.46
N TYR A 263 -16.16 10.41 -5.53
CA TYR A 263 -16.34 11.43 -6.55
C TYR A 263 -17.68 11.25 -7.28
N VAL A 264 -17.98 10.02 -7.72
CA VAL A 264 -19.24 9.70 -8.40
C VAL A 264 -20.45 10.00 -7.51
N GLN A 265 -20.33 9.77 -6.20
CA GLN A 265 -21.36 10.06 -5.20
C GLN A 265 -21.39 11.52 -4.75
N ASN A 266 -20.55 12.39 -5.32
CA ASN A 266 -20.41 13.81 -4.96
C ASN A 266 -20.02 14.06 -3.48
N ARG A 267 -19.25 13.13 -2.89
CA ARG A 267 -18.80 13.12 -1.48
C ARG A 267 -17.39 13.71 -1.32
N GLY A 268 -17.28 15.01 -1.54
CA GLY A 268 -16.00 15.74 -1.39
C GLY A 268 -15.60 16.03 0.08
N PRO A 269 -14.31 16.34 0.33
CA PRO A 269 -13.18 16.22 -0.59
C PRO A 269 -12.75 14.75 -0.77
N VAL A 270 -12.32 14.34 -1.98
CA VAL A 270 -11.66 13.05 -2.16
C VAL A 270 -10.23 13.16 -1.60
N PRO A 271 -9.81 12.30 -0.66
CA PRO A 271 -8.48 12.35 -0.07
C PRO A 271 -7.36 12.25 -1.13
N PRO A 272 -6.34 13.12 -1.09
CA PRO A 272 -5.15 12.95 -1.93
C PRO A 272 -4.46 11.61 -1.64
N VAL A 273 -4.01 10.93 -2.70
CA VAL A 273 -3.44 9.59 -2.62
C VAL A 273 -1.98 9.58 -3.06
N ALA A 274 -1.09 9.16 -2.16
CA ALA A 274 0.31 8.88 -2.47
C ALA A 274 0.48 7.36 -2.67
N VAL A 275 1.17 6.97 -3.75
CA VAL A 275 1.45 5.56 -4.05
C VAL A 275 2.91 5.26 -3.76
N ILE A 276 3.15 4.20 -2.98
CA ILE A 276 4.45 3.58 -2.78
C ILE A 276 4.40 2.21 -3.47
N PRO A 277 5.04 2.06 -4.65
CA PRO A 277 5.01 0.80 -5.38
C PRO A 277 5.76 -0.29 -4.61
N LEU A 278 5.03 -1.23 -4.03
CA LEU A 278 5.56 -2.39 -3.31
C LEU A 278 4.91 -3.67 -3.88
N GLY A 279 5.37 -4.13 -5.04
CA GLY A 279 4.86 -5.35 -5.67
C GLY A 279 5.62 -5.69 -6.94
N THR A 280 5.37 -6.89 -7.50
CA THR A 280 6.03 -7.36 -8.72
C THR A 280 5.36 -6.89 -10.02
N GLY A 281 4.17 -6.25 -9.93
CA GLY A 281 3.41 -5.75 -11.08
C GLY A 281 2.31 -6.69 -11.62
N ASN A 282 2.04 -7.81 -10.95
CA ASN A 282 1.34 -8.95 -11.55
C ASN A 282 -0.07 -9.22 -10.99
N ASP A 283 -0.56 -8.43 -10.02
CA ASP A 283 -1.78 -8.78 -9.26
C ASP A 283 -3.07 -8.33 -9.96
N LEU A 284 -2.98 -7.36 -10.87
CA LEU A 284 -4.11 -6.83 -11.62
C LEU A 284 -4.62 -7.84 -12.67
N SER A 285 -3.72 -8.44 -13.45
CA SER A 285 -4.05 -9.46 -14.45
C SER A 285 -4.75 -10.67 -13.84
N ARG A 286 -4.32 -11.08 -12.63
CA ARG A 286 -4.93 -12.16 -11.85
C ARG A 286 -6.32 -11.80 -11.31
N SER A 287 -6.50 -10.55 -10.88
CA SER A 287 -7.79 -10.05 -10.38
C SER A 287 -8.87 -9.99 -11.46
N PHE A 288 -8.48 -9.85 -12.73
CA PHE A 288 -9.39 -9.85 -13.90
C PHE A 288 -9.52 -11.23 -14.59
N GLY A 289 -8.87 -12.28 -14.08
CA GLY A 289 -8.89 -13.62 -14.69
C GLY A 289 -8.13 -13.71 -16.02
N TRP A 290 -7.22 -12.78 -16.29
CA TRP A 290 -6.37 -12.76 -17.48
C TRP A 290 -5.11 -13.63 -17.35
N ASP A 291 -5.06 -14.48 -16.32
CA ASP A 291 -4.01 -15.48 -16.08
C ASP A 291 -4.33 -16.85 -16.72
N GLY A 292 -5.42 -16.94 -17.49
CA GLY A 292 -5.85 -18.17 -18.15
C GLY A 292 -6.50 -19.20 -17.22
N THR A 293 -6.81 -18.85 -15.96
CA THR A 293 -7.53 -19.74 -15.04
C THR A 293 -9.05 -19.80 -15.28
N ALA A 294 -9.59 -18.88 -16.09
CA ALA A 294 -10.98 -18.88 -16.52
C ALA A 294 -11.28 -20.09 -17.42
N LYS A 295 -11.72 -21.20 -16.83
CA LYS A 295 -12.29 -22.35 -17.55
C LYS A 295 -13.77 -22.11 -17.80
N GLY A 296 -14.12 -21.65 -18.99
CA GLY A 296 -15.51 -21.51 -19.45
C GLY A 296 -15.58 -21.14 -20.93
N GLU A 297 -16.63 -21.58 -21.63
CA GLU A 297 -16.94 -21.09 -22.97
C GLU A 297 -17.31 -19.60 -22.89
N LEU A 298 -16.84 -18.81 -23.86
CA LEU A 298 -17.18 -17.38 -23.95
C LEU A 298 -18.71 -17.25 -24.13
N PRO A 299 -19.39 -16.37 -23.37
CA PRO A 299 -20.78 -16.05 -23.64
C PRO A 299 -20.94 -15.49 -25.07
N GLU A 300 -22.07 -15.75 -25.72
CA GLU A 300 -22.39 -15.32 -27.10
C GLU A 300 -22.41 -13.79 -27.30
N THR A 301 -22.22 -13.01 -26.23
CA THR A 301 -22.23 -11.55 -26.23
C THR A 301 -20.84 -10.97 -25.96
N VAL A 302 -20.49 -9.88 -26.66
CA VAL A 302 -19.26 -9.08 -26.50
C VAL A 302 -18.88 -8.96 -25.02
N SER A 303 -17.80 -9.63 -24.60
CA SER A 303 -17.25 -9.51 -23.26
C SER A 303 -16.45 -8.21 -23.16
N CYS A 304 -17.05 -7.20 -22.54
CA CYS A 304 -16.35 -5.98 -22.16
C CYS A 304 -15.79 -6.16 -20.74
N PHE A 305 -14.48 -6.00 -20.59
CA PHE A 305 -13.80 -6.01 -19.29
C PHE A 305 -13.34 -4.58 -18.98
N ASP A 306 -13.96 -3.95 -18.00
CA ASP A 306 -13.56 -2.62 -17.50
C ASP A 306 -12.61 -2.77 -16.32
N GLY A 307 -11.43 -2.13 -16.41
CA GLY A 307 -10.38 -2.18 -15.40
C GLY A 307 -9.44 -0.97 -15.47
N VAL A 308 -8.60 -0.79 -14.45
CA VAL A 308 -7.64 0.33 -14.39
C VAL A 308 -6.24 -0.15 -14.72
N PHE A 309 -5.56 0.54 -15.65
CA PHE A 309 -4.29 0.13 -16.25
C PHE A 309 -3.14 1.06 -15.82
N TYR A 310 -2.15 0.56 -15.07
CA TYR A 310 -1.01 1.36 -14.59
C TYR A 310 0.36 0.95 -15.15
N ASN A 311 0.45 -0.16 -15.90
CA ASN A 311 1.71 -0.76 -16.34
C ASN A 311 1.84 -0.74 -17.87
N TYR A 312 2.00 -1.91 -18.50
CA TYR A 312 1.98 -2.06 -19.95
C TYR A 312 1.12 -3.24 -20.40
N PHE A 313 0.53 -3.09 -21.57
CA PHE A 313 -0.25 -4.10 -22.26
C PHE A 313 0.45 -4.39 -23.58
N SER A 314 0.61 -5.67 -23.93
CA SER A 314 1.09 -6.02 -25.26
C SER A 314 0.28 -7.12 -25.92
N ILE A 315 0.23 -7.03 -27.25
CA ILE A 315 -0.38 -8.03 -28.12
C ILE A 315 0.64 -8.49 -29.16
N GLY A 316 0.60 -9.77 -29.49
CA GLY A 316 1.40 -10.37 -30.54
C GLY A 316 2.69 -11.00 -30.01
N MET A 317 3.79 -10.82 -30.74
CA MET A 317 5.03 -11.58 -30.52
C MET A 317 5.57 -11.44 -29.09
N ASP A 318 5.50 -10.25 -28.50
CA ASP A 318 5.97 -10.01 -27.14
C ASP A 318 5.16 -10.81 -26.10
N ALA A 319 3.83 -10.78 -26.19
CA ALA A 319 2.94 -11.60 -25.38
C ALA A 319 3.13 -13.11 -25.59
N GLN A 320 3.46 -13.53 -26.81
CA GLN A 320 3.77 -14.93 -27.10
C GLN A 320 5.06 -15.39 -26.42
N VAL A 321 6.09 -14.53 -26.37
CA VAL A 321 7.33 -14.80 -25.62
C VAL A 321 7.02 -14.92 -24.13
N ALA A 322 6.26 -13.96 -23.59
CA ALA A 322 5.83 -14.00 -22.19
C ALA A 322 5.07 -15.30 -21.88
N TYR A 323 4.14 -15.71 -22.75
CA TYR A 323 3.38 -16.96 -22.62
C TYR A 323 4.27 -18.20 -22.58
N GLY A 324 5.23 -18.31 -23.51
CA GLY A 324 6.17 -19.43 -23.52
C GLY A 324 7.07 -19.47 -22.29
N PHE A 325 7.51 -18.32 -21.80
CA PHE A 325 8.29 -18.21 -20.58
C PHE A 325 7.47 -18.59 -19.33
N HIS A 326 6.21 -18.14 -19.25
CA HIS A 326 5.29 -18.46 -18.16
C HIS A 326 5.07 -19.97 -18.06
N GLN A 327 4.75 -20.65 -19.17
CA GLN A 327 4.58 -22.11 -19.20
C GLN A 327 5.84 -22.85 -18.72
N LEU A 328 7.03 -22.41 -19.12
CA LEU A 328 8.27 -23.03 -18.64
C LEU A 328 8.43 -22.87 -17.13
N ARG A 329 8.09 -21.70 -16.58
CA ARG A 329 8.18 -21.43 -15.15
C ARG A 329 7.25 -22.35 -14.36
N ASP A 330 6.07 -22.62 -14.87
CA ASP A 330 5.10 -23.51 -14.23
C ASP A 330 5.52 -24.98 -14.31
N GLU A 331 6.01 -25.43 -15.47
CA GLU A 331 6.47 -26.81 -15.67
C GLU A 331 7.79 -27.11 -14.96
N LYS A 332 8.72 -26.13 -14.92
CA LYS A 332 10.11 -26.30 -14.46
C LYS A 332 10.57 -25.11 -13.62
N PRO A 333 9.98 -24.89 -12.43
CA PRO A 333 10.27 -23.73 -11.58
C PRO A 333 11.74 -23.62 -11.16
N PHE A 334 12.46 -24.75 -11.06
CA PHE A 334 13.87 -24.78 -10.70
C PHE A 334 14.79 -24.05 -11.71
N LEU A 335 14.41 -24.02 -13.00
CA LEU A 335 15.17 -23.30 -14.04
C LEU A 335 14.97 -21.78 -13.95
N ALA A 336 13.85 -21.33 -13.39
CA ALA A 336 13.42 -19.93 -13.34
C ALA A 336 13.49 -19.32 -11.92
N SER A 337 14.44 -19.80 -11.11
CA SER A 337 14.57 -19.45 -9.68
C SER A 337 15.34 -18.15 -9.40
N GLY A 338 15.96 -17.52 -10.40
CA GLY A 338 16.82 -16.34 -10.22
C GLY A 338 16.59 -15.23 -11.26
N PRO A 339 16.79 -13.95 -10.91
CA PRO A 339 16.61 -12.82 -11.84
C PRO A 339 17.48 -12.91 -13.10
N LEU A 340 18.72 -13.41 -12.97
CA LEU A 340 19.64 -13.58 -14.09
C LEU A 340 19.21 -14.75 -15.01
N SER A 341 18.80 -15.88 -14.43
CA SER A 341 18.32 -17.02 -15.22
C SER A 341 17.04 -16.70 -15.95
N ASN A 342 16.12 -15.96 -15.32
CA ASN A 342 14.88 -15.49 -15.95
C ASN A 342 15.16 -14.62 -17.18
N LYS A 343 16.09 -13.67 -17.08
CA LYS A 343 16.50 -12.83 -18.22
C LYS A 343 17.10 -13.64 -19.36
N LEU A 344 17.97 -14.62 -19.06
CA LEU A 344 18.60 -15.48 -20.07
C LEU A 344 17.58 -16.37 -20.78
N ILE A 345 16.65 -16.97 -20.03
CA ILE A 345 15.60 -17.82 -20.59
C ILE A 345 14.65 -16.98 -21.45
N TYR A 346 14.20 -15.81 -20.95
CA TYR A 346 13.32 -14.90 -21.69
C TYR A 346 13.98 -14.44 -23.00
N ALA A 347 15.27 -14.08 -22.97
CA ALA A 347 16.04 -13.79 -24.17
C ALA A 347 16.11 -14.98 -25.13
N GLY A 348 16.27 -16.20 -24.61
CA GLY A 348 16.22 -17.44 -25.39
C GLY A 348 14.88 -17.64 -26.12
N TYR A 349 13.74 -17.43 -25.44
CA TYR A 349 12.41 -17.47 -26.07
C TYR A 349 12.25 -16.36 -27.11
N THR A 350 12.72 -15.15 -26.81
CA THR A 350 12.69 -14.01 -27.73
C THR A 350 13.45 -14.32 -29.02
N CYS A 351 14.64 -14.94 -28.90
CA CYS A 351 15.45 -15.37 -30.05
C CYS A 351 14.81 -16.52 -30.85
N LYS A 352 13.99 -17.38 -30.22
CA LYS A 352 13.21 -18.41 -30.92
C LYS A 352 12.07 -17.85 -31.77
N GLN A 353 11.65 -16.61 -31.54
CA GLN A 353 10.60 -15.94 -32.34
C GLN A 353 11.14 -15.29 -33.64
N GLY A 354 12.31 -15.71 -34.11
CA GLY A 354 12.87 -15.37 -35.43
C GLY A 354 12.55 -16.45 -36.47
N TRP A 355 11.65 -16.12 -37.41
CA TRP A 355 11.12 -16.95 -38.52
C TRP A 355 10.13 -18.07 -38.14
N PHE A 356 8.92 -17.73 -37.68
CA PHE A 356 7.61 -18.24 -38.16
C PHE A 356 6.49 -17.90 -37.13
N PHE A 357 5.33 -17.44 -37.64
CA PHE A 357 4.01 -17.29 -36.98
C PHE A 357 3.81 -16.39 -35.74
N THR A 358 4.01 -15.08 -35.91
CA THR A 358 3.16 -14.08 -35.22
C THR A 358 2.86 -12.92 -36.18
N GLN A 359 1.60 -12.76 -36.58
CA GLN A 359 1.15 -11.63 -37.39
C GLN A 359 0.22 -10.75 -36.54
N CYS A 360 0.69 -9.55 -36.19
CA CYS A 360 -0.18 -8.41 -35.91
C CYS A 360 -0.09 -7.50 -37.14
N ILE A 361 -0.76 -7.85 -38.23
CA ILE A 361 -0.79 -7.00 -39.43
C ILE A 361 -2.20 -6.98 -40.01
N SER A 362 -2.79 -5.79 -40.02
CA SER A 362 -3.81 -5.39 -41.00
C SER A 362 -3.53 -4.01 -41.61
N ASP A 363 -2.49 -3.30 -41.17
CA ASP A 363 -2.10 -1.99 -41.69
C ASP A 363 -0.68 -2.03 -42.31
N PRO A 364 -0.53 -1.76 -43.63
CA PRO A 364 0.77 -1.75 -44.31
C PRO A 364 1.74 -0.69 -43.77
N GLU A 365 1.29 0.32 -43.03
CA GLU A 365 2.16 1.38 -42.47
C GLU A 365 2.87 0.95 -41.17
N LEU A 366 2.27 0.04 -40.41
CA LEU A 366 2.69 -0.27 -39.05
C LEU A 366 3.89 -1.24 -38.96
N SER A 367 4.10 -2.16 -39.91
CA SER A 367 5.30 -3.02 -40.05
C SER A 367 5.90 -3.58 -38.74
N VAL A 368 5.05 -3.93 -37.77
CA VAL A 368 5.44 -4.48 -36.45
C VAL A 368 4.75 -5.82 -36.21
N ARG A 369 5.29 -6.62 -35.28
CA ARG A 369 4.76 -7.93 -34.86
C ARG A 369 4.29 -7.97 -33.41
N ALA A 370 4.59 -6.94 -32.64
CA ALA A 370 3.96 -6.67 -31.37
C ALA A 370 3.62 -5.19 -31.28
N ILE A 371 2.48 -4.90 -30.65
CA ILE A 371 2.09 -3.55 -30.23
C ILE A 371 2.09 -3.55 -28.72
N VAL A 372 2.70 -2.53 -28.13
CA VAL A 372 2.78 -2.30 -26.70
C VAL A 372 2.17 -0.94 -26.40
N ALA A 373 1.18 -0.92 -25.52
CA ALA A 373 0.70 0.28 -24.86
C ALA A 373 1.39 0.36 -23.50
N LEU A 374 2.03 1.49 -23.20
CA LEU A 374 2.82 1.69 -21.99
C LEU A 374 2.31 2.95 -21.26
N ASN A 375 1.96 2.78 -19.99
CA ASN A 375 1.54 3.85 -19.08
C ASN A 375 2.60 4.14 -18.00
N LEU A 376 3.85 3.73 -18.24
CA LEU A 376 5.02 3.95 -17.40
C LEU A 376 6.16 4.55 -18.22
N HIS A 377 7.12 5.17 -17.55
CA HIS A 377 8.36 5.61 -18.21
C HIS A 377 9.23 4.44 -18.69
N ASN A 378 9.07 3.27 -18.09
CA ASN A 378 9.95 2.13 -18.27
C ASN A 378 9.15 0.87 -18.59
N TYR A 379 9.73 0.07 -19.48
CA TYR A 379 9.26 -1.22 -19.95
C TYR A 379 10.18 -2.34 -19.43
N ALA A 380 9.64 -3.54 -19.19
CA ALA A 380 10.42 -4.76 -18.93
C ALA A 380 11.62 -4.62 -17.96
N SER A 381 11.33 -4.47 -16.66
CA SER A 381 12.35 -4.32 -15.61
C SER A 381 13.18 -3.03 -15.70
N GLY A 382 12.54 -1.88 -15.97
CA GLY A 382 13.18 -0.57 -15.84
C GLY A 382 13.86 -0.03 -17.11
N ARG A 383 13.58 -0.61 -18.29
CA ARG A 383 14.21 -0.21 -19.57
C ARG A 383 13.41 0.87 -20.26
N ASN A 384 14.08 1.87 -20.83
CA ASN A 384 13.43 2.87 -21.66
C ASN A 384 13.45 2.39 -23.14
N PRO A 385 12.30 2.02 -23.74
CA PRO A 385 12.29 1.40 -25.07
C PRO A 385 12.69 2.36 -26.21
N TRP A 386 12.77 3.66 -25.97
CA TRP A 386 13.24 4.66 -26.94
C TRP A 386 14.50 5.40 -26.49
N GLY A 387 15.03 5.11 -25.30
CA GLY A 387 16.19 5.78 -24.73
C GLY A 387 15.99 7.29 -24.59
N ASN A 388 17.06 8.07 -24.80
CA ASN A 388 17.00 9.52 -24.79
C ASN A 388 16.68 10.04 -26.20
N LEU A 389 15.39 10.23 -26.49
CA LEU A 389 14.95 10.81 -27.75
C LEU A 389 15.47 12.24 -27.87
N LYS A 390 16.03 12.58 -29.04
CA LYS A 390 16.48 13.95 -29.31
C LYS A 390 15.27 14.89 -29.41
N PRO A 391 15.37 16.14 -28.92
CA PRO A 391 14.30 17.13 -29.06
C PRO A 391 13.82 17.30 -30.51
N GLU A 392 14.73 17.29 -31.49
CA GLU A 392 14.36 17.42 -32.90
C GLU A 392 13.52 16.24 -33.42
N TYR A 393 13.72 15.04 -32.86
CA TYR A 393 12.92 13.87 -33.21
C TYR A 393 11.50 13.98 -32.65
N LEU A 394 11.37 14.42 -31.39
CA LEU A 394 10.09 14.64 -30.74
C LEU A 394 9.28 15.68 -31.51
N GLU A 395 9.89 16.83 -31.82
CA GLU A 395 9.26 17.90 -32.59
C GLU A 395 8.82 17.42 -33.99
N LYS A 396 9.70 16.73 -34.72
CA LYS A 396 9.39 16.20 -36.06
C LYS A 396 8.23 15.20 -36.04
N ARG A 397 8.05 14.45 -34.96
CA ARG A 397 7.01 13.42 -34.82
C ARG A 397 5.76 13.93 -34.11
N GLY A 398 5.79 15.15 -33.56
CA GLY A 398 4.72 15.71 -32.74
C GLY A 398 4.57 14.99 -31.40
N PHE A 399 5.66 14.43 -30.87
CA PHE A 399 5.68 13.76 -29.57
C PHE A 399 6.16 14.70 -28.47
N VAL A 400 5.72 14.44 -27.25
CA VAL A 400 6.22 15.08 -26.03
C VAL A 400 7.11 14.11 -25.24
N GLU A 401 7.90 14.63 -24.31
CA GLU A 401 8.64 13.78 -23.38
C GLU A 401 7.65 12.96 -22.55
N ALA A 402 7.86 11.65 -22.49
CA ALA A 402 6.94 10.75 -21.81
C ALA A 402 6.95 11.03 -20.30
N HIS A 403 5.79 11.38 -19.74
CA HIS A 403 5.60 11.51 -18.30
C HIS A 403 4.46 10.63 -17.77
N SER A 404 4.59 10.13 -16.55
CA SER A 404 3.52 9.31 -15.96
C SER A 404 2.23 10.11 -15.73
N ASP A 405 2.33 11.43 -15.57
CA ASP A 405 1.23 12.37 -15.30
C ASP A 405 0.82 13.27 -16.49
N ASP A 406 1.40 13.08 -17.68
CA ASP A 406 1.10 13.88 -18.89
C ASP A 406 -0.29 13.63 -19.51
N GLY A 407 -1.05 12.66 -19.01
CA GLY A 407 -2.33 12.26 -19.58
C GLY A 407 -2.24 11.48 -20.90
N LEU A 408 -1.05 11.05 -21.32
CA LEU A 408 -0.80 10.26 -22.53
C LEU A 408 -0.36 8.82 -22.24
N LEU A 409 -0.67 7.93 -23.16
CA LEU A 409 -0.14 6.56 -23.26
C LEU A 409 0.91 6.53 -24.36
N GLU A 410 1.99 5.80 -24.11
CA GLU A 410 3.05 5.57 -25.08
C GLU A 410 2.76 4.31 -25.89
N ILE A 411 2.62 4.43 -27.21
CA ILE A 411 2.34 3.30 -28.11
C ILE A 411 3.57 3.03 -28.95
N PHE A 412 4.17 1.84 -28.78
CA PHE A 412 5.31 1.43 -29.57
C PHE A 412 5.13 0.01 -30.12
N GLY A 413 5.93 -0.33 -31.12
CA GLY A 413 5.91 -1.65 -31.72
C GLY A 413 7.28 -2.28 -31.89
N LEU A 414 7.28 -3.60 -31.78
CA LEU A 414 8.46 -4.45 -31.96
C LEU A 414 8.35 -5.20 -33.28
N LYS A 415 9.40 -5.14 -34.09
CA LYS A 415 9.38 -5.69 -35.46
C LYS A 415 9.56 -7.22 -35.48
N GLN A 416 10.49 -7.73 -34.68
CA GLN A 416 10.93 -9.13 -34.65
C GLN A 416 11.59 -9.43 -33.29
N GLY A 417 11.85 -10.71 -33.00
CA GLY A 417 12.46 -11.14 -31.74
C GLY A 417 13.81 -10.48 -31.47
N TRP A 418 14.73 -10.48 -32.43
CA TRP A 418 16.03 -9.82 -32.25
C TRP A 418 15.91 -8.31 -32.00
N HIS A 419 14.94 -7.63 -32.64
CA HIS A 419 14.69 -6.21 -32.43
C HIS A 419 14.22 -5.99 -30.98
N ALA A 420 13.29 -6.82 -30.48
CA ALA A 420 12.89 -6.80 -29.09
C ALA A 420 14.09 -7.00 -28.15
N SER A 421 14.93 -8.03 -28.39
CA SER A 421 16.12 -8.28 -27.57
C SER A 421 17.08 -7.10 -27.52
N LEU A 422 17.35 -6.42 -28.65
CA LEU A 422 18.25 -5.26 -28.70
C LEU A 422 17.64 -4.00 -28.06
N VAL A 423 16.31 -3.83 -28.11
CA VAL A 423 15.60 -2.79 -27.37
C VAL A 423 15.72 -3.01 -25.86
N MET A 424 15.57 -4.26 -25.39
CA MET A 424 15.70 -4.60 -23.97
C MET A 424 17.10 -4.37 -23.38
N VAL A 425 18.13 -4.28 -24.23
CA VAL A 425 19.51 -3.96 -23.84
C VAL A 425 19.93 -2.56 -24.29
N GLU A 426 18.99 -1.70 -24.68
CA GLU A 426 19.20 -0.28 -25.01
C GLU A 426 20.20 -0.04 -26.17
N LEU A 427 20.39 -1.03 -27.05
CA LEU A 427 21.28 -0.91 -28.21
C LEU A 427 20.56 -0.25 -29.41
N ILE A 428 19.24 -0.42 -29.50
CA ILE A 428 18.39 0.23 -30.51
C ILE A 428 17.05 0.63 -29.87
N SER A 429 16.32 1.53 -30.52
CA SER A 429 15.00 1.99 -30.07
C SER A 429 13.87 1.17 -30.70
N ALA A 430 12.78 0.97 -29.94
CA ALA A 430 11.53 0.49 -30.48
C ALA A 430 10.94 1.45 -31.53
N LYS A 431 9.99 0.97 -32.34
CA LYS A 431 9.25 1.85 -33.26
C LYS A 431 8.19 2.60 -32.45
N HIS A 432 8.44 3.86 -32.11
CA HIS A 432 7.42 4.72 -31.50
C HIS A 432 6.31 5.01 -32.55
N ILE A 433 5.11 4.50 -32.27
CA ILE A 433 3.94 4.53 -33.14
C ILE A 433 3.14 5.81 -32.89
N ALA A 434 2.72 6.05 -31.64
CA ALA A 434 1.85 7.17 -31.28
C ALA A 434 1.91 7.48 -29.77
N GLN A 435 1.52 8.70 -29.42
CA GLN A 435 1.09 9.07 -28.06
C GLN A 435 -0.40 9.39 -28.09
N ALA A 436 -1.17 8.87 -27.14
CA ALA A 436 -2.62 9.10 -27.11
C ALA A 436 -3.21 9.03 -25.71
N ALA A 437 -4.20 9.85 -25.40
CA ALA A 437 -4.96 9.76 -24.14
C ALA A 437 -5.85 8.51 -24.07
N ALA A 438 -6.18 7.93 -25.22
CA ALA A 438 -6.97 6.72 -25.35
C ALA A 438 -6.61 5.97 -26.63
N ILE A 439 -6.63 4.65 -26.57
CA ILE A 439 -6.50 3.77 -27.73
C ILE A 439 -7.64 2.75 -27.76
N ARG A 440 -8.03 2.36 -28.96
CA ARG A 440 -8.93 1.24 -29.25
C ARG A 440 -8.23 0.30 -30.22
N ILE A 441 -8.11 -0.97 -29.86
CA ILE A 441 -7.55 -2.02 -30.71
C ILE A 441 -8.70 -2.94 -31.10
N GLU A 442 -8.99 -3.03 -32.39
CA GLU A 442 -9.93 -4.01 -32.94
C GLU A 442 -9.16 -5.22 -33.47
N ILE A 443 -9.54 -6.42 -33.03
CA ILE A 443 -8.88 -7.68 -33.36
C ILE A 443 -9.92 -8.58 -34.02
N LYS A 444 -9.62 -9.04 -35.23
CA LYS A 444 -10.50 -9.93 -36.01
C LYS A 444 -9.85 -11.30 -36.09
N GLY A 445 -10.57 -12.36 -35.70
CA GLY A 445 -10.03 -13.71 -35.71
C GLY A 445 -9.60 -14.15 -37.10
N GLY A 446 -10.47 -13.97 -38.11
CA GLY A 446 -10.16 -14.43 -39.46
C GLY A 446 -9.79 -15.92 -39.48
N GLN A 447 -8.54 -16.25 -39.82
CA GLN A 447 -8.00 -17.63 -39.78
C GLN A 447 -7.46 -18.06 -38.40
N TRP A 448 -7.33 -17.13 -37.47
CA TRP A 448 -6.73 -17.35 -36.15
C TRP A 448 -7.81 -17.59 -35.11
N ARG A 449 -7.60 -18.64 -34.29
CA ARG A 449 -8.49 -18.98 -33.18
C ARG A 449 -8.14 -18.23 -31.89
N ASP A 450 -6.89 -17.83 -31.73
CA ASP A 450 -6.39 -17.17 -30.52
C ASP A 450 -5.41 -16.04 -30.85
N ALA A 451 -5.43 -14.96 -30.06
CA ALA A 451 -4.36 -13.96 -29.99
C ALA A 451 -3.57 -14.14 -28.68
N PHE A 452 -2.25 -13.95 -28.74
CA PHE A 452 -1.44 -13.81 -27.54
C PHE A 452 -1.52 -12.38 -27.04
N MET A 453 -1.93 -12.23 -25.78
CA MET A 453 -1.99 -10.96 -25.07
C MET A 453 -1.26 -11.10 -23.74
N GLN A 454 -0.76 -9.99 -23.23
CA GLN A 454 -0.18 -9.95 -21.90
C GLN A 454 -0.41 -8.58 -21.25
N MET A 455 -0.47 -8.60 -19.93
CA MET A 455 -0.45 -7.41 -19.11
C MET A 455 0.56 -7.62 -18.00
N ASP A 456 1.57 -6.75 -18.01
CA ASP A 456 2.70 -6.76 -17.08
C ASP A 456 3.34 -8.14 -16.81
N GLY A 457 3.66 -8.86 -17.88
CA GLY A 457 4.31 -10.15 -17.81
C GLY A 457 3.40 -11.32 -17.42
N GLU A 458 2.10 -11.09 -17.27
CA GLU A 458 1.08 -12.13 -17.12
C GLU A 458 0.35 -12.33 -18.46
N PRO A 459 0.69 -13.40 -19.21
CA PRO A 459 0.21 -13.63 -20.57
C PRO A 459 -0.98 -14.59 -20.63
N TRP A 460 -1.85 -14.41 -21.61
CA TRP A 460 -2.91 -15.34 -21.94
C TRP A 460 -3.12 -15.52 -23.44
N LYS A 461 -3.88 -16.56 -23.78
CA LYS A 461 -4.46 -16.74 -25.11
C LYS A 461 -5.88 -16.22 -25.10
N GLN A 462 -6.12 -15.14 -25.82
CA GLN A 462 -7.45 -14.58 -26.02
C GLN A 462 -8.12 -15.30 -27.19
N PRO A 463 -9.20 -16.06 -26.98
CA PRO A 463 -9.94 -16.65 -28.09
C PRO A 463 -10.54 -15.56 -28.97
N LEU A 464 -10.51 -15.77 -30.28
CA LEU A 464 -10.99 -14.86 -31.30
C LEU A 464 -12.13 -15.50 -32.09
N SER A 465 -13.12 -14.69 -32.43
CA SER A 465 -14.21 -15.09 -33.33
C SER A 465 -13.89 -14.72 -34.77
N SER A 466 -14.34 -15.57 -35.70
CA SER A 466 -14.37 -15.24 -37.13
C SER A 466 -15.57 -14.38 -37.51
N GLU A 467 -16.60 -14.32 -36.65
CA GLU A 467 -17.87 -13.63 -36.92
C GLU A 467 -17.94 -12.23 -36.31
N TYR A 468 -17.26 -12.02 -35.19
CA TYR A 468 -17.24 -10.74 -34.47
C TYR A 468 -15.83 -10.31 -34.05
N SER A 469 -15.62 -9.00 -33.95
CA SER A 469 -14.33 -8.43 -33.53
C SER A 469 -14.20 -8.41 -32.01
N THR A 470 -13.00 -8.68 -31.52
CA THR A 470 -12.62 -8.42 -30.13
C THR A 470 -12.06 -6.99 -30.04
N PHE A 471 -12.57 -6.19 -29.10
CA PHE A 471 -12.09 -4.83 -28.87
C PHE A 471 -11.32 -4.74 -27.55
N VAL A 472 -10.20 -4.03 -27.57
CA VAL A 472 -9.45 -3.62 -26.37
C VAL A 472 -9.44 -2.10 -26.33
N ASP A 473 -10.11 -1.54 -25.33
CA ASP A 473 -10.15 -0.10 -25.08
C ASP A 473 -9.26 0.23 -23.88
N ILE A 474 -8.24 1.08 -24.08
CA ILE A 474 -7.38 1.58 -23.00
C ILE A 474 -7.48 3.10 -22.98
N LYS A 475 -7.90 3.66 -21.84
CA LYS A 475 -8.11 5.10 -21.65
C LYS A 475 -7.39 5.56 -20.39
N LYS A 476 -6.68 6.68 -20.44
CA LYS A 476 -6.10 7.32 -19.25
C LYS A 476 -7.20 8.07 -18.49
N VAL A 477 -7.32 7.83 -17.19
CA VAL A 477 -8.37 8.41 -16.35
C VAL A 477 -8.07 9.90 -16.12
N PRO A 478 -9.03 10.83 -16.23
CA PRO A 478 -8.78 12.28 -16.26
C PRO A 478 -8.23 12.93 -14.97
N TYR A 479 -8.05 12.17 -13.89
CA TYR A 479 -7.54 12.68 -12.62
C TYR A 479 -6.22 11.97 -12.26
N PRO A 480 -5.07 12.41 -12.80
CA PRO A 480 -3.78 11.88 -12.38
C PRO A 480 -3.55 12.24 -10.91
N SER A 481 -3.16 11.25 -10.10
CA SER A 481 -2.58 11.51 -8.79
C SER A 481 -1.31 12.33 -8.98
N LEU A 482 -1.19 13.48 -8.31
CA LEU A 482 0.03 14.29 -8.32
C LEU A 482 1.20 13.46 -7.80
N ILE A 483 2.22 13.25 -8.64
CA ILE A 483 3.47 12.63 -8.21
C ILE A 483 4.24 13.66 -7.41
N VAL A 484 4.37 13.43 -6.10
CA VAL A 484 5.18 14.29 -5.23
C VAL A 484 6.65 13.99 -5.53
N ASN A 485 7.28 14.86 -6.33
CA ASN A 485 8.70 14.78 -6.61
C ASN A 485 9.47 15.48 -5.49
N GLY A 486 10.49 14.82 -4.92
CA GLY A 486 11.23 15.33 -3.75
C GLY A 486 12.04 16.61 -3.99
N GLY A 487 11.95 17.21 -5.19
CA GLY A 487 12.58 18.47 -5.57
C GLY A 487 11.69 19.71 -5.40
N ASP A 488 10.37 19.55 -5.32
CA ASP A 488 9.46 20.68 -5.17
C ASP A 488 9.24 20.96 -3.67
N ARG A 489 9.93 22.00 -3.21
CA ARG A 489 10.07 22.43 -1.81
C ARG A 489 8.77 22.92 -1.18
#